data_AF-A0A845XBL4-F1
#
_entry.id   AF-A0A845XBL4-F1
#
_cell.length_a   1.000
_cell.length_b   1.000
_cell.length_c   1.000
_cell.angle_alpha   90.00
_cell.angle_beta   90.00
_cell.angle_gamma   90.00
#
_symmetry.space_group_name_H-M   'P 1'
#
loop_
_entity.id
_entity.type
_entity.pdbx_description
1 polymer ?
#
loop_
_entity_poly.entity_id
_entity_poly.type
_entity_poly.pdbx_seq_one_letter_code
_entity_poly.pdbx_strand_id
1 'polypeptide(L)'
;VDKDHVHFLVQSVPTYSVTKIVTMIKSLTAKEVFKRCPQVKKQLWGGEFWSDGYFASTVGKHGDEKMISKYVKAQGKEYLKLHR
;
A
#
# COMPACT_ATOMS: atom_id res chain seq x y z
N VAL A 1 -14.42 -14.42 -4.76
CA VAL A 1 -14.72 -13.38 -3.76
C VAL A 1 -13.71 -13.55 -2.65
N ASP A 2 -12.86 -12.56 -2.44
CA ASP A 2 -11.83 -12.59 -1.39
C ASP A 2 -12.51 -12.68 -0.02
N LYS A 3 -12.11 -13.67 0.79
CA LYS A 3 -12.77 -13.97 2.08
C LYS A 3 -11.92 -13.63 3.30
N ASP A 4 -10.62 -13.48 3.11
CA ASP A 4 -9.60 -13.36 4.16
C ASP A 4 -8.64 -12.18 3.95
N HIS A 5 -8.80 -11.42 2.86
CA HIS A 5 -7.98 -10.26 2.56
C HIS A 5 -8.81 -9.16 1.88
N VAL A 6 -8.25 -7.94 1.87
CA VAL A 6 -8.89 -6.76 1.28
C VAL A 6 -7.87 -6.01 0.43
N HIS A 7 -8.30 -5.57 -0.75
CA HIS A 7 -7.51 -4.72 -1.64
C HIS A 7 -7.96 -3.27 -1.52
N PHE A 8 -7.01 -2.35 -1.35
CA PHE A 8 -7.27 -0.91 -1.31
C PHE A 8 -6.53 -0.21 -2.45
N LEU A 9 -7.24 0.66 -3.18
CA LEU A 9 -6.63 1.67 -4.04
C LEU A 9 -6.54 2.98 -3.26
N VAL A 10 -5.32 3.43 -2.96
CA VAL A 10 -5.08 4.56 -2.05
C VAL A 10 -4.28 5.65 -2.76
N GLN A 11 -4.81 6.87 -2.73
CA GLN A 11 -4.06 8.07 -3.06
C GLN A 11 -3.56 8.72 -1.76
N SER A 12 -2.29 9.11 -1.71
CA SER A 12 -1.68 9.72 -0.53
C SER A 12 -0.72 10.85 -0.90
N VAL A 13 -0.24 11.56 0.11
CA VAL A 13 0.81 12.57 -0.03
C VAL A 13 2.19 11.89 -0.09
N PRO A 14 3.14 12.44 -0.88
CA PRO A 14 4.45 11.80 -1.08
C PRO A 14 5.33 11.79 0.18
N THR A 15 5.00 12.62 1.18
CA THR A 15 5.72 12.69 2.46
C THR A 15 5.44 11.49 3.37
N TYR A 16 4.43 10.68 3.06
CA TYR A 16 4.09 9.50 3.86
C TYR A 16 4.72 8.25 3.23
N SER A 17 5.45 7.50 4.04
CA SER A 17 5.94 6.19 3.63
C SER A 17 4.77 5.20 3.47
N VAL A 18 4.95 4.22 2.60
CA VAL A 18 3.97 3.12 2.41
C VAL A 18 3.65 2.44 3.74
N THR A 19 4.67 2.15 4.56
CA THR A 19 4.50 1.57 5.89
C THR A 19 3.60 2.45 6.77
N LYS A 20 3.80 3.77 6.79
CA LYS A 20 2.97 4.69 7.58
C LYS A 20 1.50 4.62 7.14
N ILE A 21 1.24 4.62 5.83
CA ILE A 21 -0.11 4.55 5.26
C ILE A 21 -0.78 3.23 5.67
N VAL A 22 -0.09 2.10 5.47
CA VAL A 22 -0.62 0.77 5.78
C VAL A 22 -0.90 0.61 7.28
N THR A 23 0.01 1.07 8.13
CA THR A 23 -0.18 1.04 9.59
C THR A 23 -1.44 1.81 9.98
N MET A 24 -1.64 3.02 9.46
CA MET A 24 -2.85 3.81 9.74
C MET A 24 -4.12 3.07 9.28
N ILE A 25 -4.14 2.54 8.05
CA ILE A 25 -5.29 1.80 7.52
C ILE A 25 -5.61 0.60 8.41
N LYS A 26 -4.60 -0.26 8.69
CA LYS A 26 -4.78 -1.47 9.50
C LYS A 26 -5.28 -1.13 10.90
N SER A 27 -4.66 -0.14 11.58
CA SER A 27 -5.05 0.26 12.93
C SER A 27 -6.44 0.86 13.01
N LEU A 28 -6.79 1.78 12.10
CA LEU A 28 -8.09 2.46 12.11
C LEU A 28 -9.22 1.48 11.80
N THR A 29 -9.04 0.61 10.80
CA THR A 29 -10.05 -0.38 10.41
C THR A 29 -10.23 -1.44 11.49
N ALA A 30 -9.16 -1.98 12.07
CA ALA A 30 -9.25 -2.94 13.16
C ALA A 30 -10.01 -2.36 14.37
N LYS A 31 -9.68 -1.12 14.75
CA LYS A 31 -10.36 -0.42 15.86
C LYS A 31 -11.86 -0.27 15.58
N GLU A 32 -12.23 0.16 14.37
CA GLU A 32 -13.63 0.36 14.02
C GLU A 32 -14.40 -0.96 13.91
N VAL A 33 -13.78 -2.01 13.37
CA VAL A 33 -14.37 -3.35 13.32
C VAL A 33 -14.61 -3.89 14.73
N PHE A 34 -13.64 -3.81 15.64
CA PHE A 34 -13.86 -4.27 17.02
C PHE A 34 -14.91 -3.45 17.77
N LYS A 35 -15.05 -2.16 17.44
CA LYS A 35 -16.10 -1.30 18.02
C LYS A 35 -17.49 -1.71 17.53
N ARG A 36 -17.65 -1.96 16.22
CA ARG A 36 -18.95 -2.31 15.61
C ARG A 36 -19.32 -3.77 15.77
N CYS A 37 -18.33 -4.66 15.80
CA CYS A 37 -18.48 -6.10 15.86
C CYS A 37 -17.62 -6.69 17.00
N PRO A 38 -17.96 -6.43 18.28
CA PRO A 38 -17.15 -6.89 19.42
C PRO A 38 -16.94 -8.40 19.48
N GLN A 39 -17.84 -9.19 18.88
CA GLN A 39 -17.72 -10.65 18.77
C GLN A 39 -16.47 -11.09 17.99
N VAL A 40 -16.01 -10.28 17.03
CA VAL A 40 -14.82 -10.58 16.21
C VAL A 40 -13.57 -10.65 17.08
N LYS A 41 -13.48 -9.83 18.14
CA LYS A 41 -12.34 -9.85 19.07
C LYS A 41 -12.19 -11.19 19.80
N LYS A 42 -13.30 -11.89 20.04
CA LYS A 42 -13.29 -13.22 20.67
C LYS A 42 -12.90 -14.33 19.68
N GLN A 43 -13.18 -14.12 18.40
CA GLN A 43 -12.90 -15.08 17.33
C GLN A 43 -11.46 -14.98 16.82
N LEU A 44 -10.88 -13.78 16.84
CA LEU A 44 -9.53 -13.50 16.34
C LEU A 44 -8.56 -13.27 17.49
N TRP A 45 -7.71 -14.28 17.74
CA TRP A 45 -6.48 -14.33 18.55
C TRP A 45 -6.26 -13.20 19.58
N GLY A 46 -7.25 -12.90 20.42
CA GLY A 46 -7.13 -11.86 21.45
C GLY A 46 -7.19 -10.41 20.96
N GLY A 47 -7.59 -10.16 19.72
CA GLY A 47 -7.73 -8.81 19.15
C GLY A 47 -6.74 -8.46 18.05
N GLU A 48 -6.06 -9.43 17.45
CA GLU A 48 -5.30 -9.24 16.23
C GLU A 48 -6.21 -9.41 15.01
N PHE A 49 -6.58 -8.30 14.36
CA PHE A 49 -7.53 -8.33 13.24
C PHE A 49 -6.84 -8.62 11.89
N TRP A 50 -5.64 -8.08 11.69
CA TRP A 50 -4.87 -8.21 10.46
C TRP A 50 -3.62 -9.04 10.71
N SER A 51 -3.21 -9.86 9.75
CA SER A 51 -1.87 -10.47 9.73
C SER A 51 -0.78 -9.39 9.76
N ASP A 52 0.41 -9.68 10.30
CA ASP A 52 1.54 -8.73 10.33
C ASP A 52 1.93 -8.16 8.96
N GLY A 53 1.91 -9.01 7.92
CA GLY A 53 2.30 -8.66 6.56
C GLY A 53 1.34 -7.71 5.83
N TYR A 54 1.83 -7.18 4.70
CA TYR A 54 1.04 -6.49 3.69
C TYR A 54 1.74 -6.55 2.33
N PHE A 55 0.97 -6.40 1.26
CA PHE A 55 1.49 -6.19 -0.10
C PHE A 55 1.16 -4.76 -0.55
N ALA A 56 2.11 -4.11 -1.23
CA ALA A 56 1.91 -2.79 -1.81
C ALA A 56 2.61 -2.70 -3.15
N SER A 57 1.94 -2.08 -4.12
CA SER A 57 2.49 -1.77 -5.44
C SER A 57 2.03 -0.38 -5.86
N THR A 58 2.87 0.32 -6.63
CA THR A 58 2.49 1.60 -7.22
C THR A 58 1.63 1.37 -8.45
N VAL A 59 0.64 2.24 -8.65
CA VAL A 59 -0.16 2.29 -9.88
C VAL A 59 0.03 3.66 -10.51
N GLY A 60 0.35 3.68 -11.81
CA GLY A 60 0.55 4.91 -12.56
C GLY A 60 -0.22 4.87 -13.87
N LYS A 61 -1.04 5.89 -14.14
CA LYS A 61 -1.82 6.00 -15.38
C LYS A 61 -0.95 5.99 -16.66
N HIS A 62 0.30 6.44 -16.53
CA HIS A 62 1.26 6.57 -17.64
C HIS A 62 2.62 5.92 -17.31
N GLY A 63 2.66 5.00 -16.34
CA GLY A 63 3.87 4.47 -15.72
C GLY A 63 4.51 3.28 -16.46
N ASP A 64 4.57 3.30 -17.79
CA ASP A 64 5.46 2.38 -18.50
C ASP A 64 6.90 2.87 -18.29
N GLU A 65 7.80 1.96 -17.89
CA GLU A 65 9.24 2.22 -17.76
C GLU A 65 9.79 2.93 -19.00
N LYS A 66 9.29 2.59 -20.19
CA LYS A 66 9.65 3.25 -21.45
C LYS A 66 9.30 4.73 -21.48
N MET A 67 8.15 5.13 -20.94
CA MET A 67 7.70 6.53 -20.93
C MET A 67 8.51 7.35 -19.93
N ILE A 68 8.79 6.79 -18.75
CA ILE A 68 9.66 7.41 -17.74
C ILE A 68 11.08 7.53 -18.27
N SER A 69 11.61 6.48 -18.90
CA SER A 69 12.95 6.49 -19.52
C SER A 69 13.08 7.57 -20.60
N LYS A 70 12.07 7.71 -21.48
CA LYS A 70 12.03 8.78 -22.49
C LYS A 70 12.00 10.16 -21.86
N TYR A 71 11.18 10.38 -20.83
CA TYR A 71 11.12 11.65 -20.10
C TYR A 71 12.48 12.01 -19.50
N VAL A 72 13.13 11.08 -18.79
CA VAL A 72 14.44 11.30 -18.16
C VAL A 72 15.53 11.60 -19.21
N LYS A 73 15.58 10.85 -20.31
CA LYS A 73 16.54 11.10 -21.40
C LYS A 73 16.36 12.48 -22.04
N ALA A 74 15.13 12.98 -22.12
CA ALA A 74 14.82 14.28 -22.70
C ALA A 74 15.14 15.48 -21.77
N GLN A 75 15.39 15.25 -20.47
CA GLN A 75 15.67 16.31 -19.49
C GLN A 75 17.16 16.70 -19.38
N GLY A 76 18.08 15.98 -20.03
CA GLY A 76 19.48 16.38 -20.23
C GLY A 76 20.51 15.89 -19.19
N LYS A 77 21.74 15.68 -19.70
CA LYS A 77 22.91 14.88 -19.22
C LYS A 77 22.81 13.36 -19.43
N GLU A 78 23.96 12.75 -19.72
CA GLU A 78 24.14 11.34 -20.06
C GLU A 78 23.42 10.41 -19.07
N TYR A 79 22.53 9.57 -19.60
CA TYR A 79 21.83 8.56 -18.81
C TYR A 79 22.77 7.37 -18.54
N LEU A 80 23.32 7.30 -17.32
CA LEU A 80 24.05 6.13 -16.84
C LEU A 80 23.07 5.07 -16.35
N LYS A 81 22.99 3.94 -17.07
CA LYS A 81 22.21 2.78 -16.63
C LYS A 81 22.94 2.08 -15.48
N LEU A 82 22.44 2.20 -14.26
CA LEU A 82 23.09 1.68 -13.05
C LEU A 82 22.86 0.17 -12.83
N HIS A 83 21.78 -0.42 -13.37
CA HIS A 83 21.45 -1.83 -13.18
C HIS A 83 20.93 -2.46 -14.48
N ARG A 84 21.18 -3.76 -14.68
CA ARG A 84 20.88 -4.49 -15.92
C ARG A 84 19.40 -4.86 -16.01
#